data_AF-A0A372MLL1-F1
#
_entry.id   AF-A0A372MLL1-F1
#
_cell.length_a   1.000
_cell.length_b   1.000
_cell.length_c   1.000
_cell.angle_alpha   90.00
_cell.angle_beta   90.00
_cell.angle_gamma   90.00
#
_symmetry.space_group_name_H-M   'P 1'
#
loop_
_entity.id
_entity.type
_entity.pdbx_description
1 polymer ?
#
loop_
_entity_poly.entity_id
_entity_poly.type
_entity_poly.pdbx_seq_one_letter_code
_entity_poly.pdbx_strand_id
1 'polypeptide(L)'
;MSSQQRNYERIAQAIQYIQQNFQQQPQLDEVAAHIHLSPAHFQRLFTDWVGTSPKKFLQYISVEYAKQILKQEQGSVFDATFATGLSSTSRLHDLFVQIEGMTPAEYKHGGQSLTIQYQFAETLFGEVLIASTHKGICALSFVDDRAEALAQLKLQFPQAVFIEQIDAFQQSALALFQKDQQQLAEIKLHLKGTDFQLKVWQSLLKIPMGQLATYGELAKVINHPKAARAVGSAIGSNPVAFLIPCHRVIQSSGLFGGYEWGNVRKTAIIGWEGVQTHAAI
;
A
#
# COMPACT_ATOMS: atom_id res chain seq x y z
N MET A 1 17.20 -22.67 29.63
CA MET A 1 16.82 -21.96 28.38
C MET A 1 16.30 -20.58 28.75
N SER A 2 16.77 -19.53 28.08
CA SER A 2 16.28 -18.17 28.34
C SER A 2 14.82 -18.02 27.90
N SER A 3 14.08 -17.08 28.50
CA SER A 3 12.68 -16.81 28.12
C SER A 3 12.55 -16.44 26.64
N GLN A 4 13.55 -15.78 26.05
CA GLN A 4 13.55 -15.43 24.62
C GLN A 4 13.71 -16.66 23.73
N GLN A 5 14.59 -17.59 24.09
CA GLN A 5 14.82 -18.80 23.30
C GLN A 5 13.59 -19.71 23.28
N ARG A 6 12.92 -19.86 24.43
CA ARG A 6 11.66 -20.61 24.53
C ARG A 6 10.52 -19.97 23.71
N ASN A 7 10.48 -18.64 23.65
CA ASN A 7 9.47 -17.93 22.86
C ASN A 7 9.74 -18.09 21.35
N TYR A 8 11.00 -17.99 20.92
CA TYR A 8 11.40 -18.25 19.55
C TYR A 8 10.98 -19.66 19.10
N GLU A 9 11.29 -20.70 19.88
CA GLU A 9 10.95 -22.08 19.53
C GLU A 9 9.43 -22.29 19.39
N ARG A 10 8.64 -21.72 20.29
CA ARG A 10 7.17 -21.76 20.21
C ARG A 10 6.64 -21.10 18.95
N ILE A 11 7.19 -19.94 18.57
CA ILE A 11 6.78 -19.24 17.35
C ILE A 11 7.24 -20.00 16.10
N ALA A 12 8.44 -20.57 16.09
CA ALA A 12 8.91 -21.41 15.00
C ALA A 12 8.00 -22.63 14.80
N GLN A 13 7.61 -23.31 15.88
CA GLN A 13 6.64 -24.41 15.84
C GLN A 13 5.27 -23.96 15.32
N ALA A 14 4.79 -22.80 15.76
CA ALA A 14 3.52 -22.24 15.26
C ALA A 14 3.56 -21.94 13.76
N ILE A 15 4.65 -21.33 13.27
CA ILE A 15 4.86 -21.05 11.84
C ILE A 15 4.87 -22.36 11.05
N GLN A 16 5.63 -23.35 11.52
CA GLN A 16 5.71 -24.66 10.86
C GLN A 16 4.34 -25.34 10.82
N TYR A 17 3.59 -25.30 11.91
CA TYR A 17 2.23 -25.84 11.97
C TYR A 17 1.30 -25.14 10.96
N ILE A 18 1.32 -23.80 10.90
CA ILE A 18 0.52 -23.05 9.93
C ILE A 18 0.92 -23.42 8.50
N GLN A 19 2.22 -23.49 8.18
CA GLN A 19 2.71 -23.83 6.85
C GLN A 19 2.32 -25.25 6.42
N GLN A 20 2.28 -26.21 7.35
CA GLN A 20 1.91 -27.60 7.04
C GLN A 20 0.40 -27.79 6.93
N ASN A 21 -0.39 -26.98 7.62
CA ASN A 21 -1.83 -27.16 7.73
C ASN A 21 -2.65 -26.05 7.07
N PHE A 22 -2.04 -25.11 6.34
CA PHE A 22 -2.75 -23.94 5.79
C PHE A 22 -3.97 -24.31 4.94
N GLN A 23 -3.93 -25.44 4.23
CA GLN A 23 -5.03 -25.95 3.40
C GLN A 23 -6.27 -26.35 4.22
N GLN A 24 -6.12 -26.57 5.53
CA GLN A 24 -7.24 -26.82 6.43
C GLN A 24 -7.82 -25.52 7.02
N GLN A 25 -7.18 -24.38 6.74
CA GLN A 25 -7.51 -23.07 7.30
C GLN A 25 -7.62 -23.07 8.84
N PRO A 26 -6.55 -23.50 9.56
CA PRO A 26 -6.60 -23.69 11.00
C PRO A 26 -6.93 -22.38 11.73
N GLN A 27 -7.83 -22.47 12.70
CA GLN A 27 -8.22 -21.36 13.55
C GLN A 27 -7.14 -21.04 14.58
N LEU A 28 -7.22 -19.82 15.14
CA LEU A 28 -6.27 -19.33 16.14
C LEU A 28 -6.13 -20.30 17.32
N ASP A 29 -7.24 -20.87 17.77
CA ASP A 29 -7.31 -21.75 18.94
C ASP A 29 -6.60 -23.08 18.69
N GLU A 30 -6.67 -23.61 17.46
CA GLU A 30 -6.01 -24.85 17.06
C GLU A 30 -4.48 -24.69 17.05
N VAL A 31 -4.00 -23.59 16.46
CA VAL A 31 -2.56 -23.28 16.45
C VAL A 31 -2.06 -23.00 17.87
N ALA A 32 -2.83 -22.27 18.67
CA ALA A 32 -2.47 -21.96 20.05
C ALA A 32 -2.39 -23.23 20.92
N ALA A 33 -3.35 -24.15 20.75
CA ALA A 33 -3.35 -25.44 21.43
C ALA A 33 -2.12 -26.29 21.05
N HIS A 34 -1.73 -26.28 19.77
CA HIS A 34 -0.56 -27.02 19.28
C HIS A 34 0.75 -26.61 19.98
N ILE A 35 0.90 -25.35 20.35
CA ILE A 35 2.08 -24.82 21.05
C ILE A 35 1.87 -24.64 22.56
N HIS A 36 0.77 -25.18 23.10
CA HIS A 36 0.39 -25.12 24.51
C HIS A 36 0.27 -23.70 25.08
N LEU A 37 -0.36 -22.79 24.33
CA LEU A 37 -0.68 -21.44 24.77
C LEU A 37 -2.18 -21.16 24.69
N SER A 38 -2.66 -20.23 25.52
CA SER A 38 -3.98 -19.64 25.31
C SER A 38 -4.01 -18.81 24.01
N PRO A 39 -5.14 -18.72 23.30
CA PRO A 39 -5.26 -17.96 22.05
C PRO A 39 -4.81 -16.50 22.16
N ALA A 40 -5.21 -15.81 23.24
CA ALA A 40 -4.85 -14.41 23.45
C ALA A 40 -3.33 -14.21 23.66
N HIS A 41 -2.68 -15.12 24.40
CA HIS A 41 -1.24 -15.06 24.61
C HIS A 41 -0.49 -15.39 23.31
N PHE A 42 -0.92 -16.42 22.59
CA PHE A 42 -0.35 -16.77 21.29
C PHE A 42 -0.43 -15.61 20.31
N GLN A 43 -1.60 -14.99 20.15
CA GLN A 43 -1.77 -13.87 19.23
C GLN A 43 -0.82 -12.71 19.53
N ARG A 44 -0.68 -12.33 20.81
CA ARG A 44 0.26 -11.26 21.20
C ARG A 44 1.70 -11.67 20.90
N LEU A 45 2.11 -12.86 21.38
CA LEU A 45 3.48 -13.34 21.21
C LEU A 45 3.87 -13.47 19.73
N PHE A 46 2.97 -14.01 18.90
CA PHE A 46 3.19 -14.15 17.46
C PHE A 46 3.25 -12.78 16.78
N THR A 47 2.37 -11.85 17.13
CA THR A 47 2.41 -10.49 16.57
C THR A 47 3.69 -9.76 16.95
N ASP A 48 4.14 -9.89 18.20
CA ASP A 48 5.36 -9.25 18.70
C ASP A 48 6.62 -9.80 18.02
N TRP A 49 6.65 -11.11 17.71
CA TRP A 49 7.79 -11.76 17.06
C TRP A 49 7.79 -11.64 15.54
N VAL A 50 6.67 -11.93 14.89
CA VAL A 50 6.54 -12.03 13.42
C VAL A 50 6.15 -10.69 12.80
N GLY A 51 5.64 -9.74 13.60
CA GLY A 51 5.20 -8.42 13.13
C GLY A 51 3.82 -8.41 12.46
N THR A 52 3.11 -9.54 12.44
CA THR A 52 1.74 -9.66 11.91
C THR A 52 0.93 -10.68 12.71
N SER A 53 -0.40 -10.63 12.63
CA SER A 53 -1.25 -11.60 13.32
C SER A 53 -1.19 -12.99 12.67
N PRO A 54 -1.41 -14.09 13.42
CA PRO A 54 -1.45 -15.45 12.87
C PRO A 54 -2.44 -15.61 11.71
N LYS A 55 -3.64 -15.02 11.83
CA LYS A 55 -4.67 -15.05 10.79
C LYS A 55 -4.18 -14.41 9.49
N LYS A 56 -3.52 -13.25 9.59
CA LYS A 56 -2.99 -12.54 8.43
C LYS A 56 -1.80 -13.28 7.81
N PHE A 57 -0.97 -13.91 8.62
CA PHE A 57 0.09 -14.80 8.16
C PHE A 57 -0.45 -16.00 7.35
N LEU A 58 -1.49 -16.67 7.85
CA LEU A 58 -2.18 -17.75 7.12
C LEU A 58 -2.78 -17.27 5.78
N GLN A 59 -3.38 -16.09 5.76
CA GLN A 59 -3.90 -15.47 4.54
C GLN A 59 -2.80 -15.23 3.50
N TYR A 60 -1.62 -14.73 3.91
CA TYR A 60 -0.48 -14.56 3.01
C TYR A 60 -0.02 -15.90 2.42
N ILE A 61 0.13 -16.94 3.23
CA ILE A 61 0.51 -18.28 2.73
C ILE A 61 -0.53 -18.80 1.72
N SER A 62 -1.81 -18.61 2.02
CA SER A 62 -2.91 -19.05 1.15
C SER A 62 -2.88 -18.31 -0.19
N VAL A 63 -2.65 -16.99 -0.19
CA VAL A 63 -2.51 -16.21 -1.43
C VAL A 63 -1.26 -16.64 -2.20
N GLU A 64 -0.10 -16.78 -1.56
CA GLU A 64 1.13 -17.24 -2.22
C GLU A 64 0.97 -18.63 -2.86
N TYR A 65 0.26 -19.53 -2.21
CA TYR A 65 -0.04 -20.84 -2.78
C TYR A 65 -1.03 -20.75 -3.96
N ALA A 66 -2.12 -19.98 -3.82
CA ALA A 66 -3.05 -19.74 -4.93
C ALA A 66 -2.35 -19.12 -6.14
N LYS A 67 -1.40 -18.20 -5.94
CA LYS A 67 -0.58 -17.63 -7.01
C LYS A 67 0.20 -18.67 -7.79
N GLN A 68 0.73 -19.70 -7.12
CA GLN A 68 1.46 -20.79 -7.78
C GLN A 68 0.54 -21.60 -8.70
N ILE A 69 -0.70 -21.84 -8.26
CA ILE A 69 -1.71 -22.55 -9.05
C ILE A 69 -2.16 -21.71 -10.24
N LEU A 70 -2.48 -20.44 -10.01
CA LEU A 70 -2.95 -19.53 -11.06
C LEU A 70 -1.90 -19.26 -12.15
N LYS A 71 -0.61 -19.48 -11.86
CA LYS A 71 0.47 -19.39 -12.86
C LYS A 71 0.56 -20.62 -13.78
N GLN A 72 -0.08 -21.74 -13.43
CA GLN A 72 -0.09 -22.93 -14.26
C GLN A 72 -1.06 -22.72 -15.45
N GLU A 73 -0.73 -23.22 -16.64
CA GLU A 73 -1.57 -23.05 -17.85
C GLU A 73 -3.03 -23.49 -17.63
N GLN A 74 -3.24 -24.56 -16.87
CA GLN A 74 -4.58 -25.09 -16.57
C GLN A 74 -5.18 -24.59 -15.25
N GLY A 75 -4.45 -23.83 -14.43
CA GLY A 75 -4.91 -23.46 -13.09
C GLY A 75 -6.08 -22.47 -13.14
N SER A 76 -7.23 -22.78 -12.52
CA SER A 76 -8.37 -21.86 -12.44
C SER A 76 -8.51 -21.19 -11.07
N VAL A 77 -9.32 -20.12 -11.00
CA VAL A 77 -9.70 -19.49 -9.72
C VAL A 77 -10.40 -20.49 -8.81
N PHE A 78 -11.19 -21.41 -9.39
CA PHE A 78 -11.85 -22.48 -8.67
C PHE A 78 -10.84 -23.46 -8.08
N ASP A 79 -9.87 -23.94 -8.87
CA ASP A 79 -8.84 -24.87 -8.40
C ASP A 79 -7.96 -24.25 -7.32
N ALA A 80 -7.56 -22.98 -7.51
CA ALA A 80 -6.80 -22.23 -6.52
C ALA A 80 -7.57 -22.07 -5.20
N THR A 81 -8.89 -21.85 -5.27
CA THR A 81 -9.75 -21.78 -4.07
C THR A 81 -9.81 -23.13 -3.37
N PHE A 82 -10.07 -24.19 -4.12
CA PHE A 82 -10.19 -25.54 -3.58
C PHE A 82 -8.87 -26.00 -2.92
N ALA A 83 -7.75 -25.80 -3.60
CA ALA A 83 -6.44 -26.25 -3.13
C ALA A 83 -5.89 -25.42 -1.94
N THR A 84 -6.36 -24.18 -1.75
CA THR A 84 -6.04 -23.38 -0.56
C THR A 84 -6.94 -23.69 0.63
N GLY A 85 -8.02 -24.46 0.44
CA GLY A 85 -9.02 -24.76 1.47
C GLY A 85 -9.93 -23.59 1.83
N LEU A 86 -9.98 -22.56 1.00
CA LEU A 86 -10.87 -21.42 1.23
C LEU A 86 -12.33 -21.83 1.00
N SER A 87 -13.23 -21.25 1.78
CA SER A 87 -14.66 -21.60 1.76
C SER A 87 -15.37 -21.23 0.46
N SER A 88 -14.84 -20.29 -0.33
CA SER A 88 -15.44 -19.84 -1.59
C SER A 88 -14.48 -19.05 -2.46
N THR A 89 -14.79 -18.96 -3.75
CA THR A 89 -14.06 -18.14 -4.73
C THR A 89 -14.13 -16.65 -4.38
N SER A 90 -15.25 -16.19 -3.81
CA SER A 90 -15.37 -14.83 -3.27
C SER A 90 -14.36 -14.56 -2.17
N ARG A 91 -14.07 -15.54 -1.31
CA ARG A 91 -13.08 -15.38 -0.25
C ARG A 91 -11.67 -15.25 -0.82
N LEU A 92 -11.33 -16.05 -1.83
CA LEU A 92 -10.06 -15.92 -2.55
C LEU A 92 -9.97 -14.57 -3.24
N HIS A 93 -11.06 -14.10 -3.85
CA HIS A 93 -11.15 -12.80 -4.49
C HIS A 93 -10.86 -11.65 -3.50
N ASP A 94 -11.53 -11.62 -2.35
CA ASP A 94 -11.31 -10.59 -1.32
C ASP A 94 -9.86 -10.57 -0.84
N LEU A 95 -9.27 -11.75 -0.61
CA LEU A 95 -7.88 -11.86 -0.19
C LEU A 95 -6.93 -11.32 -1.25
N PHE A 96 -7.15 -11.66 -2.52
CA PHE A 96 -6.34 -11.15 -3.63
C PHE A 96 -6.46 -9.63 -3.77
N VAL A 97 -7.67 -9.07 -3.67
CA VAL A 97 -7.85 -7.61 -3.71
C VAL A 97 -7.15 -6.95 -2.52
N GLN A 98 -7.27 -7.49 -1.32
CA GLN A 98 -6.68 -6.92 -0.11
C GLN A 98 -5.16 -7.04 -0.06
N ILE A 99 -4.60 -8.18 -0.51
CA ILE A 99 -3.17 -8.50 -0.39
C ILE A 99 -2.40 -8.11 -1.66
N GLU A 100 -2.96 -8.39 -2.84
CA GLU A 100 -2.30 -8.14 -4.13
C GLU A 100 -2.78 -6.88 -4.85
N GLY A 101 -3.88 -6.26 -4.40
CA GLY A 101 -4.46 -5.09 -5.07
C GLY A 101 -5.10 -5.40 -6.42
N MET A 102 -5.33 -6.68 -6.73
CA MET A 102 -5.94 -7.14 -7.98
C MET A 102 -6.74 -8.42 -7.72
N THR A 103 -7.65 -8.78 -8.60
CA THR A 103 -8.43 -10.01 -8.51
C THR A 103 -7.59 -11.25 -8.88
N PRO A 104 -7.99 -12.47 -8.45
CA PRO A 104 -7.31 -13.70 -8.85
C PRO A 104 -7.29 -13.90 -10.38
N ALA A 105 -8.34 -13.44 -11.08
CA ALA A 105 -8.43 -13.51 -12.53
C ALA A 105 -7.46 -12.52 -13.20
N GLU A 106 -7.39 -11.28 -12.71
CA GLU A 106 -6.37 -10.30 -13.15
C GLU A 106 -4.97 -10.89 -12.93
N TYR A 107 -4.70 -11.49 -11.77
CA TYR A 107 -3.41 -12.12 -11.45
C TYR A 107 -3.09 -13.33 -12.35
N LYS A 108 -4.06 -14.23 -12.61
CA LYS A 108 -3.88 -15.41 -13.47
C LYS A 108 -3.42 -15.03 -14.86
N HIS A 109 -4.01 -13.99 -15.43
CA HIS A 109 -3.59 -13.48 -16.74
C HIS A 109 -2.33 -12.62 -16.64
N GLY A 110 -1.61 -12.65 -15.51
CA GLY A 110 -0.46 -11.81 -15.24
C GLY A 110 -0.79 -10.33 -15.11
N GLY A 111 -2.03 -9.87 -15.26
CA GLY A 111 -2.28 -8.47 -15.56
C GLY A 111 -2.09 -8.12 -17.04
N GLN A 112 -2.06 -9.11 -17.95
CA GLN A 112 -2.19 -8.91 -19.41
C GLN A 112 -3.42 -8.10 -19.81
N SER A 113 -4.41 -7.97 -18.93
CA SER A 113 -5.59 -7.13 -19.12
C SER A 113 -5.52 -5.78 -18.38
N LEU A 114 -4.44 -5.51 -17.64
CA LEU A 114 -4.21 -4.22 -17.00
C LEU A 114 -3.41 -3.34 -17.95
N THR A 115 -4.14 -2.56 -18.74
CA THR A 115 -3.56 -1.44 -19.48
C THR A 115 -3.30 -0.29 -18.50
N ILE A 116 -2.05 0.18 -18.48
CA ILE A 116 -1.64 1.37 -17.76
C ILE A 116 -1.31 2.44 -18.79
N GLN A 117 -2.14 3.48 -18.84
CA GLN A 117 -1.81 4.71 -19.52
C GLN A 117 -0.83 5.49 -18.65
N TYR A 118 0.23 6.03 -19.23
CA TYR A 118 1.15 6.91 -18.53
C TYR A 118 1.58 8.07 -19.41
N GLN A 119 2.05 9.13 -18.78
CA GLN A 119 2.56 10.31 -19.47
C GLN A 119 3.59 11.04 -18.58
N PHE A 120 4.54 11.71 -19.21
CA PHE A 120 5.39 12.71 -18.56
C PHE A 120 4.79 14.11 -18.75
N ALA A 121 4.72 14.88 -17.66
CA ALA A 121 4.15 16.21 -17.68
C ALA A 121 4.94 17.18 -16.79
N GLU A 122 5.15 18.40 -17.29
CA GLU A 122 5.74 19.49 -16.52
C GLU A 122 4.74 20.03 -15.49
N THR A 123 5.21 20.26 -14.27
CA THR A 123 4.43 20.85 -13.18
C THR A 123 5.19 21.99 -12.51
N LEU A 124 4.52 22.73 -11.63
CA LEU A 124 5.15 23.78 -10.83
C LEU A 124 6.34 23.28 -9.98
N PHE A 125 6.38 21.98 -9.66
CA PHE A 125 7.38 21.38 -8.77
C PHE A 125 8.34 20.42 -9.50
N GLY A 126 8.43 20.57 -10.82
CA GLY A 126 9.22 19.75 -11.73
C GLY A 126 8.39 18.75 -12.52
N GLU A 127 9.05 18.00 -13.39
CA GLU A 127 8.41 16.97 -14.20
C GLU A 127 7.88 15.82 -13.34
N VAL A 128 6.72 15.30 -13.71
CA VAL A 128 6.13 14.10 -13.12
C VAL A 128 5.89 13.03 -14.16
N LEU A 129 6.01 11.78 -13.74
CA LEU A 129 5.37 10.65 -14.39
C LEU A 129 4.02 10.48 -13.69
N ILE A 130 2.94 10.46 -14.46
CA ILE A 130 1.61 10.11 -13.98
C ILE A 130 1.10 8.91 -14.74
N ALA A 131 0.49 7.96 -14.02
CA ALA A 131 -0.04 6.74 -14.60
C ALA A 131 -1.40 6.38 -14.02
N SER A 132 -2.24 5.82 -14.87
CA SER A 132 -3.62 5.46 -14.56
C SER A 132 -3.97 4.08 -15.09
N THR A 133 -4.92 3.47 -14.42
CA THR A 133 -5.65 2.31 -14.89
C THR A 133 -7.08 2.77 -15.24
N HIS A 134 -7.90 1.88 -15.80
CA HIS A 134 -9.32 2.14 -16.02
C HIS A 134 -10.11 2.53 -14.74
N LYS A 135 -9.57 2.26 -13.53
CA LYS A 135 -10.21 2.60 -12.25
C LYS A 135 -9.80 3.98 -11.70
N GLY A 136 -8.68 4.54 -12.15
CA GLY A 136 -8.13 5.80 -11.63
C GLY A 136 -6.60 5.86 -11.64
N ILE A 137 -6.04 6.94 -11.08
CA ILE A 137 -4.59 7.16 -10.95
C ILE A 137 -3.98 6.08 -10.05
N CYS A 138 -2.98 5.35 -10.54
CA CYS A 138 -2.28 4.32 -9.79
C CYS A 138 -0.86 4.72 -9.39
N ALA A 139 -0.23 5.67 -10.11
CA ALA A 139 1.06 6.21 -9.74
C ALA A 139 1.19 7.69 -10.14
N LEU A 140 1.89 8.45 -9.32
CA LEU A 140 2.37 9.79 -9.63
C LEU A 140 3.70 9.99 -8.90
N SER A 141 4.79 10.20 -9.64
CA SER A 141 6.12 10.43 -9.06
C SER A 141 6.81 11.59 -9.74
N PHE A 142 7.60 12.35 -8.99
CA PHE A 142 8.49 13.34 -9.59
C PHE A 142 9.65 12.64 -10.29
N VAL A 143 10.08 13.18 -11.42
CA VAL A 143 11.02 12.57 -12.33
C VAL A 143 12.27 13.43 -12.41
N ASP A 144 13.41 12.83 -12.09
CA ASP A 144 14.73 13.38 -12.41
C ASP A 144 15.32 12.66 -13.66
N ASP A 145 15.00 11.37 -13.85
CA ASP A 145 15.29 10.59 -15.06
C ASP A 145 14.05 9.81 -15.53
N ARG A 146 13.62 10.03 -16.78
CA ARG A 146 12.41 9.42 -17.35
C ARG A 146 12.52 7.90 -17.50
N ALA A 147 13.69 7.38 -17.87
CA ALA A 147 13.88 5.95 -18.11
C ALA A 147 13.83 5.19 -16.78
N GLU A 148 14.46 5.72 -15.73
CA GLU A 148 14.40 5.18 -14.38
C GLU A 148 12.98 5.21 -13.83
N ALA A 149 12.27 6.33 -13.96
CA ALA A 149 10.89 6.46 -13.50
C ALA A 149 9.96 5.44 -14.16
N LEU A 150 10.07 5.26 -15.48
CA LEU A 150 9.30 4.24 -16.20
C LEU A 150 9.71 2.82 -15.80
N ALA A 151 10.99 2.56 -15.57
CA ALA A 151 11.47 1.26 -15.08
C ALA A 151 10.90 0.93 -13.70
N GLN A 152 10.85 1.90 -12.78
CA GLN A 152 10.24 1.73 -11.46
C GLN A 152 8.73 1.46 -11.56
N LEU A 153 8.01 2.17 -12.42
CA LEU A 153 6.60 1.90 -12.68
C LEU A 153 6.40 0.47 -13.22
N LYS A 154 7.25 0.03 -14.15
CA LYS A 154 7.25 -1.33 -14.69
C LYS A 154 7.55 -2.38 -13.62
N LEU A 155 8.45 -2.10 -12.67
CA LEU A 155 8.71 -3.01 -11.54
C LEU A 155 7.48 -3.16 -10.63
N GLN A 156 6.70 -2.10 -10.45
CA GLN A 156 5.45 -2.15 -9.68
C GLN A 156 4.36 -2.96 -10.39
N PHE A 157 4.33 -2.92 -11.73
CA PHE A 157 3.35 -3.63 -12.56
C PHE A 157 4.04 -4.42 -13.70
N PRO A 158 4.78 -5.52 -13.39
CA PRO A 158 5.73 -6.17 -14.30
C PRO A 158 5.13 -6.84 -15.54
N GLN A 159 3.81 -6.92 -15.60
CA GLN A 159 3.06 -7.67 -16.58
C GLN A 159 1.89 -6.85 -17.16
N ALA A 160 1.82 -5.56 -16.80
CA ALA A 160 0.87 -4.62 -17.38
C ALA A 160 1.33 -4.19 -18.79
N VAL A 161 0.36 -3.79 -19.62
CA VAL A 161 0.65 -3.15 -20.91
C VAL A 161 0.74 -1.65 -20.69
N PHE A 162 1.88 -1.05 -21.03
CA PHE A 162 2.12 0.38 -20.86
C PHE A 162 1.90 1.11 -22.17
N ILE A 163 1.03 2.12 -22.14
CA ILE A 163 0.74 2.98 -23.28
C ILE A 163 1.08 4.41 -22.87
N GLU A 164 2.01 5.04 -23.59
CA GLU A 164 2.33 6.45 -23.39
C GLU A 164 1.24 7.29 -24.03
N GLN A 165 0.23 7.63 -23.23
CA GLN A 165 -0.93 8.38 -23.65
C GLN A 165 -1.61 9.00 -22.44
N ILE A 166 -2.01 10.26 -22.56
CA ILE A 166 -2.80 10.93 -21.54
C ILE A 166 -4.25 10.46 -21.55
N ASP A 167 -4.87 10.35 -20.37
CA ASP A 167 -6.29 10.08 -20.19
C ASP A 167 -7.00 11.17 -19.36
N ALA A 168 -8.32 11.02 -19.19
CA ALA A 168 -9.13 11.98 -18.44
C ALA A 168 -8.78 12.05 -16.94
N PHE A 169 -8.34 10.93 -16.33
CA PHE A 169 -7.91 10.92 -14.93
C PHE A 169 -6.64 11.76 -14.77
N GLN A 170 -5.67 11.57 -15.66
CA GLN A 170 -4.40 12.29 -15.65
C GLN A 170 -4.60 13.78 -15.93
N GLN A 171 -5.44 14.15 -16.91
CA GLN A 171 -5.79 15.55 -17.16
C GLN A 171 -6.38 16.23 -15.93
N SER A 172 -7.33 15.57 -15.25
CA SER A 172 -7.96 16.09 -14.04
C SER A 172 -6.96 16.26 -12.90
N ALA A 173 -6.05 15.31 -12.72
CA ALA A 173 -5.02 15.38 -11.70
C ALA A 173 -3.97 16.46 -11.98
N LEU A 174 -3.53 16.59 -13.23
CA LEU A 174 -2.54 17.59 -13.64
C LEU A 174 -3.07 19.02 -13.55
N ALA A 175 -4.38 19.22 -13.68
CA ALA A 175 -5.02 20.53 -13.48
C ALA A 175 -4.79 21.09 -12.06
N LEU A 176 -4.54 20.25 -11.05
CA LEU A 176 -4.25 20.72 -9.68
C LEU A 176 -2.95 21.51 -9.56
N PHE A 177 -2.00 21.29 -10.47
CA PHE A 177 -0.75 22.04 -10.52
C PHE A 177 -0.89 23.40 -11.24
N GLN A 178 -2.04 23.67 -11.84
CA GLN A 178 -2.34 24.91 -12.57
C GLN A 178 -3.02 25.92 -11.65
N LYS A 179 -2.83 27.22 -11.93
CA LYS A 179 -3.29 28.32 -11.05
C LYS A 179 -4.82 28.48 -11.00
N ASP A 180 -5.53 28.11 -12.06
CA ASP A 180 -6.99 28.22 -12.13
C ASP A 180 -7.64 26.93 -11.61
N GLN A 181 -7.72 26.79 -10.28
CA GLN A 181 -8.48 25.72 -9.61
C GLN A 181 -9.99 26.01 -9.68
N GLN A 182 -10.54 26.19 -10.88
CA GLN A 182 -11.99 26.21 -11.06
C GLN A 182 -12.50 24.77 -11.01
N GLN A 183 -13.07 24.41 -9.86
CA GLN A 183 -13.65 23.10 -9.53
C GLN A 183 -12.61 21.98 -9.40
N LEU A 184 -12.28 21.63 -8.15
CA LEU A 184 -11.56 20.39 -7.85
C LEU A 184 -12.42 19.20 -8.31
N ALA A 185 -12.14 18.68 -9.50
CA ALA A 185 -12.75 17.44 -9.99
C ALA A 185 -12.45 16.31 -9.00
N GLU A 186 -13.40 15.40 -8.78
CA GLU A 186 -13.18 14.22 -7.94
C GLU A 186 -12.10 13.33 -8.57
N ILE A 187 -10.90 13.32 -8.00
CA ILE A 187 -9.78 12.50 -8.48
C ILE A 187 -9.91 11.09 -7.91
N LYS A 188 -10.10 10.11 -8.80
CA LYS A 188 -10.12 8.70 -8.43
C LYS A 188 -8.71 8.14 -8.34
N LEU A 189 -8.40 7.54 -7.20
CA LEU A 189 -7.14 6.85 -6.94
C LEU A 189 -7.37 5.33 -6.92
N HIS A 190 -6.50 4.57 -7.60
CA HIS A 190 -6.47 3.12 -7.58
C HIS A 190 -5.15 2.65 -6.95
N LEU A 191 -5.15 2.56 -5.62
CA LEU A 191 -3.94 2.34 -4.82
C LEU A 191 -3.76 0.88 -4.43
N LYS A 192 -2.52 0.39 -4.52
CA LYS A 192 -2.10 -0.90 -3.97
C LYS A 192 -1.27 -0.67 -2.72
N GLY A 193 -1.70 -1.22 -1.58
CA GLY A 193 -0.98 -1.12 -0.31
C GLY A 193 -1.59 -2.00 0.76
N THR A 194 -0.84 -2.26 1.84
CA THR A 194 -1.35 -2.96 3.02
C THR A 194 -2.46 -2.16 3.70
N ASP A 195 -3.33 -2.81 4.49
CA ASP A 195 -4.37 -2.11 5.27
C ASP A 195 -3.81 -0.94 6.10
N PHE A 196 -2.60 -1.11 6.65
CA PHE A 196 -1.93 -0.07 7.42
C PHE A 196 -1.51 1.11 6.54
N GLN A 197 -0.89 0.84 5.39
CA GLN A 197 -0.54 1.87 4.40
C GLN A 197 -1.78 2.62 3.91
N LEU A 198 -2.82 1.90 3.50
CA LEU A 198 -4.08 2.50 3.03
C LEU A 198 -4.70 3.40 4.12
N LYS A 199 -4.71 2.96 5.37
CA LYS A 199 -5.22 3.76 6.50
C LYS A 199 -4.37 5.02 6.74
N VAL A 200 -3.04 4.90 6.64
CA VAL A 200 -2.12 6.06 6.72
C VAL A 200 -2.41 7.03 5.57
N TRP A 201 -2.47 6.56 4.32
CA TRP A 201 -2.71 7.42 3.16
C TRP A 201 -4.08 8.10 3.20
N GLN A 202 -5.13 7.38 3.62
CA GLN A 202 -6.44 7.97 3.88
C GLN A 202 -6.40 9.07 4.95
N SER A 203 -5.57 8.91 5.99
CA SER A 203 -5.41 9.95 7.01
C SER A 203 -4.66 11.18 6.49
N LEU A 204 -3.72 11.00 5.55
CA LEU A 204 -3.02 12.12 4.88
C LEU A 204 -4.01 12.99 4.10
N LEU A 205 -4.95 12.39 3.36
CA LEU A 205 -5.96 13.11 2.59
C LEU A 205 -6.86 14.02 3.45
N LYS A 206 -6.91 13.80 4.77
CA LYS A 206 -7.67 14.63 5.72
C LYS A 206 -6.90 15.86 6.20
N ILE A 207 -5.60 15.96 5.92
CA ILE A 207 -4.79 17.12 6.29
C ILE A 207 -5.07 18.23 5.26
N PRO A 208 -5.68 19.37 5.64
CA PRO A 208 -6.00 20.44 4.70
C PRO A 208 -4.75 21.04 4.04
N MET A 209 -4.93 21.63 2.87
CA MET A 209 -3.87 22.41 2.21
C MET A 209 -3.37 23.52 3.13
N GLY A 210 -2.05 23.72 3.18
CA GLY A 210 -1.40 24.72 4.04
C GLY A 210 -1.32 24.34 5.53
N GLN A 211 -1.92 23.22 5.95
CA GLN A 211 -1.78 22.69 7.30
C GLN A 211 -0.72 21.59 7.36
N LEU A 212 -0.07 21.47 8.51
CA LEU A 212 0.95 20.45 8.77
C LEU A 212 0.51 19.56 9.93
N ALA A 213 0.93 18.29 9.87
CA ALA A 213 0.78 17.33 10.96
C ALA A 213 2.13 16.68 11.27
N THR A 214 2.27 16.11 12.45
CA THR A 214 3.45 15.34 12.84
C THR A 214 3.21 13.84 12.65
N TYR A 215 4.29 13.07 12.46
CA TYR A 215 4.21 11.59 12.43
C TYR A 215 3.50 11.01 13.66
N GLY A 216 3.70 11.62 14.84
CA GLY A 216 3.08 11.20 16.09
C GLY A 216 1.58 11.50 16.15
N GLU A 217 1.14 12.64 15.62
CA GLU A 217 -0.30 12.96 15.51
C GLU A 217 -0.99 12.02 14.54
N LEU A 218 -0.38 11.75 13.39
CA LEU A 218 -0.95 10.82 12.42
C LEU A 218 -1.07 9.41 13.01
N ALA A 219 -0.06 8.97 13.77
CA ALA A 219 -0.08 7.70 14.50
C ALA A 219 -1.25 7.63 15.51
N LYS A 220 -1.56 8.73 16.20
CA LYS A 220 -2.74 8.82 17.09
C LYS A 220 -4.05 8.74 16.29
N VAL A 221 -4.16 9.48 15.19
CA VAL A 221 -5.37 9.52 14.33
C VAL A 221 -5.72 8.13 13.79
N ILE A 222 -4.74 7.30 13.47
CA ILE A 222 -4.98 5.93 13.00
C ILE A 222 -5.15 4.89 14.12
N ASN A 223 -5.26 5.31 15.39
CA ASN A 223 -5.34 4.46 16.58
C ASN A 223 -4.10 3.56 16.84
N HIS A 224 -2.92 4.03 16.45
CA HIS A 224 -1.64 3.36 16.71
C HIS A 224 -0.61 4.36 17.29
N PRO A 225 -0.83 4.94 18.48
CA PRO A 225 -0.06 6.08 18.99
C PRO A 225 1.46 5.83 19.16
N LYS A 226 1.88 4.56 19.23
CA LYS A 226 3.29 4.16 19.35
C LYS A 226 3.96 3.86 17.99
N ALA A 227 3.24 3.99 16.87
CA ALA A 227 3.67 3.53 15.56
C ALA A 227 4.25 4.64 14.66
N ALA A 228 4.77 5.74 15.22
CA ALA A 228 5.28 6.88 14.44
C ALA A 228 6.32 6.49 13.37
N ARG A 229 7.22 5.55 13.67
CA ARG A 229 8.20 5.03 12.69
C ARG A 229 7.55 4.26 11.55
N ALA A 230 6.63 3.35 11.87
CA ALA A 230 5.89 2.58 10.86
C ALA A 230 5.04 3.50 9.97
N VAL A 231 4.44 4.53 10.56
CA VAL A 231 3.75 5.61 9.83
C VAL A 231 4.71 6.31 8.86
N GLY A 232 5.93 6.65 9.31
CA GLY A 232 6.96 7.22 8.43
C GLY A 232 7.29 6.34 7.22
N SER A 233 7.47 5.03 7.43
CA SER A 233 7.68 4.07 6.34
C SER A 233 6.49 4.00 5.38
N ALA A 234 5.26 3.96 5.91
CA ALA A 234 4.05 3.95 5.09
C ALA A 234 3.88 5.24 4.26
N ILE A 235 4.23 6.40 4.83
CA ILE A 235 4.25 7.68 4.13
C ILE A 235 5.27 7.67 2.99
N GLY A 236 6.47 7.12 3.22
CA GLY A 236 7.51 7.00 2.18
C GLY A 236 7.09 6.09 1.03
N SER A 237 6.27 5.07 1.29
CA SER A 237 5.70 4.20 0.25
C SER A 237 4.50 4.78 -0.50
N ASN A 238 4.21 6.09 -0.38
CA ASN A 238 3.09 6.70 -1.10
C ASN A 238 3.31 6.62 -2.62
N PRO A 239 2.42 5.94 -3.38
CA PRO A 239 2.60 5.77 -4.82
C PRO A 239 2.17 7.00 -5.64
N VAL A 240 1.44 7.94 -5.06
CA VAL A 240 0.88 9.12 -5.76
C VAL A 240 1.28 10.41 -5.06
N ALA A 241 2.49 10.89 -5.39
CA ALA A 241 3.04 12.15 -4.90
C ALA A 241 2.03 13.30 -5.10
N PHE A 242 2.08 14.29 -4.21
CA PHE A 242 1.23 15.49 -4.21
C PHE A 242 -0.28 15.24 -4.00
N LEU A 243 -0.91 14.31 -4.75
CA LEU A 243 -2.32 13.92 -4.62
C LEU A 243 -2.62 13.33 -3.24
N ILE A 244 -1.77 12.41 -2.77
CA ILE A 244 -1.74 12.03 -1.36
C ILE A 244 -0.69 12.93 -0.69
N PRO A 245 -1.09 13.84 0.22
CA PRO A 245 -0.26 14.95 0.66
C PRO A 245 0.73 14.54 1.77
N CYS A 246 1.58 13.57 1.46
CA CYS A 246 2.66 13.09 2.32
C CYS A 246 3.67 14.19 2.70
N HIS A 247 3.81 15.23 1.87
CA HIS A 247 4.65 16.40 2.15
C HIS A 247 4.14 17.22 3.35
N ARG A 248 2.86 17.12 3.74
CA ARG A 248 2.29 17.84 4.89
C ARG A 248 2.66 17.24 6.25
N VAL A 249 3.38 16.10 6.27
CA VAL A 249 3.82 15.47 7.52
C VAL A 249 5.27 15.83 7.84
N ILE A 250 5.50 16.34 9.05
CA ILE A 250 6.80 16.84 9.52
C ILE A 250 7.23 16.20 10.84
N GLN A 251 8.46 16.48 11.26
CA GLN A 251 8.97 16.05 12.57
C GLN A 251 8.35 16.90 13.69
N SER A 252 8.25 16.33 14.90
CA SER A 252 7.76 17.05 16.08
C SER A 252 8.69 18.20 16.52
N SER A 253 9.93 18.24 16.02
CA SER A 253 10.88 19.34 16.22
C SER A 253 10.57 20.58 15.39
N GLY A 254 9.61 20.51 14.45
CA GLY A 254 9.34 21.55 13.46
C GLY A 254 10.15 21.42 12.17
N LEU A 255 11.13 20.52 12.13
CA LEU A 255 11.86 20.22 10.89
C LEU A 255 10.97 19.43 9.92
N PHE A 256 11.05 19.76 8.64
CA PHE A 256 10.22 19.09 7.63
C PHE A 256 10.55 17.61 7.44
N GLY A 257 11.76 17.17 7.82
CA GLY A 257 12.16 15.77 7.70
C GLY A 257 12.32 15.32 6.24
N GLY A 258 12.32 14.00 6.01
CA GLY A 258 12.54 13.41 4.69
C GLY A 258 11.33 13.51 3.76
N TYR A 259 11.64 13.44 2.45
CA TYR A 259 10.69 13.29 1.37
C TYR A 259 11.27 12.35 0.33
N GLU A 260 10.46 11.43 -0.19
CA GLU A 260 10.89 10.47 -1.22
C GLU A 260 11.50 11.19 -2.43
N TRP A 261 10.87 12.31 -2.83
CA TRP A 261 11.32 13.14 -3.93
C TRP A 261 12.08 14.39 -3.45
N GLY A 262 12.86 14.28 -2.38
CA GLY A 262 13.81 15.32 -1.96
C GLY A 262 13.24 16.50 -1.15
N ASN A 263 14.05 16.98 -0.20
CA ASN A 263 13.62 17.97 0.80
C ASN A 263 13.36 19.36 0.22
N VAL A 264 14.08 19.75 -0.85
CA VAL A 264 13.88 21.04 -1.52
C VAL A 264 12.46 21.11 -2.08
N ARG A 265 12.02 20.04 -2.76
CA ARG A 265 10.68 19.94 -3.34
C ARG A 265 9.59 19.96 -2.28
N LYS A 266 9.76 19.23 -1.18
CA LYS A 266 8.85 19.27 -0.02
C LYS A 266 8.70 20.70 0.52
N THR A 267 9.81 21.41 0.70
CA THR A 267 9.82 22.79 1.20
C THR A 267 9.11 23.74 0.24
N ALA A 268 9.36 23.60 -1.07
CA ALA A 268 8.71 24.41 -2.10
C ALA A 268 7.19 24.19 -2.13
N ILE A 269 6.72 22.94 -2.05
CA ILE A 269 5.29 22.62 -2.02
C ILE A 269 4.64 23.22 -0.77
N ILE A 270 5.21 23.01 0.42
CA ILE A 270 4.67 23.57 1.68
C ILE A 270 4.61 25.10 1.61
N GLY A 271 5.66 25.76 1.13
CA GLY A 271 5.70 27.22 0.98
C GLY A 271 4.63 27.73 0.02
N TRP A 272 4.46 27.04 -1.12
CA TRP A 272 3.41 27.38 -2.10
C TRP A 272 2.00 27.20 -1.52
N GLU A 273 1.73 26.10 -0.81
CA GLU A 273 0.43 25.89 -0.15
C GLU A 273 0.14 26.97 0.91
N GLY A 274 1.17 27.41 1.64
CA GLY A 274 1.08 28.50 2.59
C GLY A 274 0.63 29.81 1.93
N VAL A 275 1.21 30.17 0.79
CA VAL A 275 0.83 31.39 0.06
C VAL A 275 -0.62 31.32 -0.44
N GLN A 276 -1.04 30.20 -1.01
CA GLN A 276 -2.39 30.04 -1.57
C GLN A 276 -3.49 30.11 -0.53
N THR A 277 -3.20 29.71 0.72
CA THR A 277 -4.16 29.77 1.83
C THR A 277 -4.20 31.14 2.51
N HIS A 278 -3.09 31.89 2.51
CA HIS A 278 -3.03 33.22 3.11
C HIS A 278 -3.43 34.34 2.14
N ALA A 279 -3.31 34.14 0.83
CA ALA A 279 -3.76 35.09 -0.20
C ALA A 279 -5.29 35.11 -0.38
N ALA A 280 -6.03 34.24 0.32
CA ALA A 280 -7.48 34.12 0.27
C ALA A 280 -8.20 34.86 1.42
N ILE A 281 -7.47 35.68 2.21
CA ILE A 281 -7.99 36.62 3.23
C ILE A 281 -7.74 38.04 2.72
#